data_AF-A0A0N5B008-F1
#
_entry.id   AF-A0A0N5B008-F1
#
_cell.length_a   1.000
_cell.length_b   1.000
_cell.length_c   1.000
_cell.angle_alpha   90.00
_cell.angle_beta   90.00
_cell.angle_gamma   90.00
#
_symmetry.space_group_name_H-M   'P 1'
#
loop_
_entity.id
_entity.type
_entity.pdbx_description
1 polymer ?
#
loop_
_entity_poly.entity_id
_entity_poly.type
_entity_poly.pdbx_seq_one_letter_code
_entity_poly.pdbx_strand_id
1 'polypeptide(L)'
;EIAGASSSDSGIGSSGTGSKFNGANPQCSANILSNQRNNYDAEGLQRRVAEAYDALSGKDPSLEEMRRLVCEQKRRPVFNEILLNDRILAEICFKITECWDENINARPQIMSVKRSLSKAVNEWEQRKLLTSNDAYASGTTNIS
;
A
#
# COMPACT_ATOMS: atom_id res chain seq x y z
N GLU A 1 4.08 26.52 53.57
CA GLU A 1 5.36 26.76 52.87
C GLU A 1 6.23 25.52 52.97
N ILE A 2 6.59 24.90 51.86
CA ILE A 2 7.92 24.32 51.64
C ILE A 2 8.23 24.56 50.16
N ALA A 3 9.23 25.41 49.93
CA ALA A 3 9.85 25.66 48.63
C ALA A 3 11.05 24.72 48.42
N GLY A 4 11.42 24.52 47.16
CA GLY A 4 12.66 23.86 46.73
C GLY A 4 12.38 22.54 46.00
N ALA A 5 12.94 22.24 44.83
CA ALA A 5 14.10 22.81 44.16
C ALA A 5 14.02 22.61 42.64
N SER A 6 14.76 23.48 41.95
CA SER A 6 15.09 23.51 40.53
C SER A 6 15.84 22.25 40.06
N SER A 7 15.64 21.84 38.80
CA SER A 7 16.76 21.48 37.93
C SER A 7 16.36 21.55 36.45
N SER A 8 17.15 22.33 35.73
CA SER A 8 17.27 22.44 34.28
C SER A 8 17.86 21.15 33.71
N ASP A 9 17.54 20.77 32.47
CA ASP A 9 18.61 20.60 31.47
C ASP A 9 18.13 20.60 29.99
N SER A 10 18.91 21.34 29.23
CA SER A 10 19.31 21.36 27.82
C SER A 10 18.61 20.51 26.75
N GLY A 11 18.41 21.16 25.60
CA GLY A 11 18.11 20.52 24.33
C GLY A 11 19.31 19.83 23.69
N ILE A 12 19.01 18.92 22.75
CA ILE A 12 19.94 18.42 21.75
C ILE A 12 19.26 18.53 20.39
N GLY A 13 19.89 19.30 19.49
CA GLY A 13 19.66 19.24 18.06
C GLY A 13 20.43 18.09 17.43
N SER A 14 19.90 17.54 16.34
CA SER A 14 20.66 16.74 15.38
C SER A 14 20.00 17.00 14.02
N SER A 15 20.51 17.97 13.25
CA SER A 15 21.61 17.80 12.27
C SER A 15 21.41 16.57 11.41
N GLY A 16 20.72 16.78 10.28
CA GLY A 16 20.70 15.84 9.18
C GLY A 16 22.10 15.66 8.62
N THR A 17 22.56 14.41 8.63
CA THR A 17 23.76 13.98 7.92
C THR A 17 23.40 12.73 7.12
N GLY A 18 23.69 12.79 5.83
CA GLY A 18 23.31 11.77 4.86
C GLY A 18 23.93 10.41 5.15
N SER A 19 23.18 9.36 4.81
CA SER A 19 23.73 8.03 4.61
C SER A 19 23.35 7.54 3.22
N LYS A 20 24.41 7.21 2.49
CA LYS A 20 24.44 6.66 1.14
C LYS A 20 23.54 5.42 1.06
N PHE A 21 22.66 5.38 0.06
CA PHE A 21 21.91 4.19 -0.31
C PHE A 21 22.90 3.15 -0.85
N ASN A 22 23.44 2.31 0.03
CA ASN A 22 24.20 1.12 -0.36
C ASN A 22 23.25 -0.08 -0.32
N GLY A 23 22.97 -0.61 -1.52
CA GLY A 23 22.75 -2.03 -1.77
C GLY A 23 21.76 -2.78 -0.88
N ALA A 24 20.49 -2.78 -1.29
CA ALA A 24 19.64 -3.96 -1.20
C ALA A 24 18.53 -3.82 -2.25
N ASN A 25 18.76 -4.42 -3.42
CA ASN A 25 17.68 -4.77 -4.33
C ASN A 25 16.81 -5.81 -3.59
N PRO A 26 15.53 -5.55 -3.25
CA PRO A 26 14.64 -6.64 -2.92
C PRO A 26 14.25 -7.25 -4.26
N GLN A 27 15.08 -8.20 -4.67
CA GLN A 27 14.87 -9.03 -5.85
C GLN A 27 13.50 -9.67 -5.71
N CYS A 28 12.51 -9.10 -6.42
CA CYS A 28 11.23 -9.72 -6.68
C CYS A 28 11.52 -11.02 -7.43
N SER A 29 11.69 -12.09 -6.67
CA SER A 29 11.87 -13.42 -7.22
C SER A 29 10.50 -13.91 -7.64
N ALA A 30 10.12 -13.53 -8.85
CA ALA A 30 9.06 -14.19 -9.59
C ALA A 30 9.49 -15.65 -9.80
N ASN A 31 8.79 -16.59 -9.15
CA ASN A 31 8.48 -17.88 -9.76
C ASN A 31 7.44 -18.69 -8.96
N ILE A 32 6.52 -19.27 -9.75
CA ILE A 32 5.54 -20.33 -9.48
C ILE A 32 4.18 -19.91 -8.88
N LEU A 33 3.25 -19.51 -9.75
CA LEU A 33 2.10 -20.36 -10.15
C LEU A 33 1.45 -19.80 -11.44
N SER A 34 2.06 -20.09 -12.59
CA SER A 34 1.43 -19.95 -13.89
C SER A 34 0.46 -21.11 -14.12
N ASN A 35 -0.72 -21.05 -13.52
CA ASN A 35 -1.89 -21.83 -13.97
C ASN A 35 -3.15 -21.45 -13.18
N GLN A 36 -3.77 -20.32 -13.53
CA GLN A 36 -5.21 -20.19 -13.40
C GLN A 36 -5.75 -19.60 -14.70
N ARG A 37 -6.45 -20.46 -15.45
CA ARG A 37 -7.15 -20.15 -16.69
C ARG A 37 -8.07 -18.96 -16.47
N ASN A 38 -8.00 -17.99 -17.36
CA ASN A 38 -9.02 -16.96 -17.54
C ASN A 38 -10.35 -17.66 -17.83
N ASN A 39 -11.27 -17.64 -16.87
CA ASN A 39 -12.65 -18.01 -17.09
C ASN A 39 -13.49 -16.75 -16.98
N TYR A 40 -13.64 -16.03 -18.10
CA TYR A 40 -14.59 -14.94 -18.23
C TYR A 40 -15.92 -15.55 -18.65
N ASP A 41 -16.69 -16.02 -17.67
CA ASP A 41 -18.07 -16.45 -17.92
C ASP A 41 -19.00 -15.26 -17.67
N ALA A 42 -19.86 -15.01 -18.65
CA ALA A 42 -20.93 -14.03 -18.59
C ALA A 42 -21.98 -14.46 -17.56
N GLU A 43 -22.40 -13.52 -16.72
CA GLU A 43 -23.30 -13.65 -15.56
C GLU A 43 -22.60 -13.91 -14.21
N GLY A 44 -22.50 -12.84 -13.39
CA GLY A 44 -22.12 -12.94 -11.97
C GLY A 44 -20.81 -12.27 -11.60
N LEU A 45 -20.62 -10.98 -11.91
CA LEU A 45 -19.45 -10.22 -11.46
C LEU A 45 -19.57 -9.78 -9.99
N GLN A 46 -19.81 -10.72 -9.07
CA GLN A 46 -19.34 -10.54 -7.70
C GLN A 46 -17.86 -10.88 -7.75
N ARG A 47 -16.99 -9.90 -8.05
CA ARG A 47 -15.55 -10.07 -7.79
C ARG A 47 -15.44 -10.43 -6.32
N ARG A 48 -15.27 -11.72 -5.99
CA ARG A 48 -15.07 -12.16 -4.63
C ARG A 48 -13.81 -11.43 -4.17
N VAL A 49 -13.97 -10.55 -3.19
CA VAL A 49 -12.82 -10.00 -2.48
C VAL A 49 -12.15 -11.21 -1.88
N ALA A 50 -11.01 -11.62 -2.44
CA ALA A 50 -10.25 -12.73 -1.92
C ALA A 50 -9.86 -12.35 -0.48
N GLU A 51 -10.11 -13.27 0.45
CA GLU A 51 -9.75 -13.04 1.84
C GLU A 51 -8.22 -12.98 1.95
N ALA A 52 -7.72 -12.25 2.96
CA ALA A 52 -6.29 -12.18 3.18
C ALA A 52 -5.74 -13.59 3.45
N TYR A 53 -4.71 -13.99 2.71
CA TYR A 53 -4.10 -15.32 2.77
C TYR A 53 -4.96 -16.49 2.27
N ASP A 54 -6.11 -16.25 1.64
CA ASP A 54 -6.99 -17.30 1.09
C ASP A 54 -6.25 -18.27 0.15
N ALA A 55 -5.36 -17.74 -0.69
CA ALA A 55 -4.52 -18.54 -1.59
C ALA A 55 -3.44 -19.40 -0.88
N LEU A 56 -3.19 -19.16 0.40
CA LEU A 56 -2.05 -19.72 1.14
C LEU A 56 -2.45 -20.64 2.30
N SER A 57 -3.63 -20.46 2.90
CA SER A 57 -4.01 -21.17 4.13
C SER A 57 -5.40 -21.82 4.11
N GLY A 58 -6.12 -21.78 2.98
CA GLY A 58 -7.47 -22.31 2.90
C GLY A 58 -8.50 -21.46 3.67
N LYS A 59 -9.77 -21.88 3.64
CA LYS A 59 -10.92 -21.07 4.10
C LYS A 59 -11.00 -20.84 5.62
N ASP A 60 -10.41 -21.71 6.43
CA ASP A 60 -10.45 -21.61 7.90
C ASP A 60 -9.13 -22.11 8.50
N PRO A 61 -8.09 -21.26 8.52
CA PRO A 61 -6.77 -21.67 8.95
C PRO A 61 -6.67 -21.73 10.48
N SER A 62 -6.00 -22.77 10.98
CA SER A 62 -5.68 -22.86 12.40
C SER A 62 -4.69 -21.77 12.83
N LEU A 63 -4.62 -21.51 14.14
CA LEU A 63 -3.65 -20.56 14.70
C LEU A 63 -2.21 -20.92 14.34
N GLU A 64 -1.88 -22.21 14.34
CA GLU A 64 -0.52 -22.67 14.05
C GLU A 64 -0.16 -22.50 12.56
N GLU A 65 -1.11 -22.72 11.65
CA GLU A 65 -0.91 -22.45 10.22
C GLU A 65 -0.69 -20.97 9.96
N MET A 66 -1.51 -20.09 10.56
CA MET A 66 -1.33 -18.65 10.46
C MET A 66 -0.02 -18.17 11.10
N ARG A 67 0.38 -18.74 12.24
CA ARG A 67 1.66 -18.43 12.90
C ARG A 67 2.84 -18.78 11.99
N ARG A 68 2.83 -20.00 11.44
CA ARG A 68 3.86 -20.47 10.51
C ARG A 68 3.92 -19.56 9.27
N LEU A 69 2.77 -19.19 8.71
CA LEU A 69 2.70 -18.36 7.51
C LEU A 69 3.16 -16.91 7.75
N VAL A 70 2.62 -16.26 8.78
CA VAL A 70 2.79 -14.81 9.01
C VAL A 70 4.05 -14.48 9.80
N CYS A 71 4.35 -15.27 10.84
CA CYS A 71 5.45 -15.01 11.77
C CYS A 71 6.74 -15.70 11.35
N GLU A 72 6.67 -16.97 10.94
CA GLU A 72 7.88 -17.74 10.58
C GLU A 72 8.29 -17.52 9.12
N GLN A 73 7.34 -17.69 8.19
CA GLN A 73 7.59 -17.50 6.76
C GLN A 73 7.50 -16.02 6.31
N LYS A 74 7.08 -15.12 7.20
CA LYS A 74 6.98 -13.67 6.95
C LYS A 74 6.18 -13.33 5.69
N ARG A 75 5.20 -14.17 5.33
CA ARG A 75 4.36 -13.95 4.16
C ARG A 75 3.39 -12.81 4.44
N ARG A 76 3.09 -12.03 3.38
CA ARG A 76 2.08 -10.97 3.35
C ARG A 76 1.25 -11.12 2.07
N PRO A 77 0.02 -10.59 2.03
CA PRO A 77 -0.77 -10.60 0.80
C PRO A 77 -0.05 -9.86 -0.32
N VAL A 78 -0.02 -10.45 -1.51
CA VAL A 78 0.59 -9.85 -2.70
C VAL A 78 -0.45 -9.04 -3.48
N PHE A 79 -0.04 -7.91 -4.03
CA PHE A 79 -0.88 -7.10 -4.91
C PHE A 79 -0.72 -7.57 -6.36
N ASN A 80 -1.82 -7.56 -7.10
CA ASN A 80 -1.82 -7.84 -8.54
C ASN A 80 -1.06 -6.74 -9.30
N GLU A 81 -0.33 -7.11 -10.35
CA GLU A 81 0.43 -6.17 -11.19
C GLU A 81 -0.44 -5.05 -11.77
N ILE A 82 -1.71 -5.34 -12.05
CA ILE A 82 -2.69 -4.36 -12.54
C ILE A 82 -2.91 -3.23 -11.52
N LEU A 83 -2.94 -3.54 -10.22
CA LEU A 83 -3.08 -2.54 -9.16
C LEU A 83 -1.82 -1.69 -9.01
N LEU A 84 -0.66 -2.28 -9.26
CA LEU A 84 0.64 -1.60 -9.19
C LEU A 84 0.91 -0.74 -10.44
N ASN A 85 0.26 -1.05 -11.56
CA ASN A 85 0.43 -0.30 -12.81
C ASN A 85 -0.29 1.07 -12.78
N ASP A 86 -1.36 1.21 -11.99
CA ASP A 86 -1.97 2.52 -11.74
C ASP A 86 -1.26 3.20 -10.57
N ARG A 87 -0.71 4.40 -10.83
CA ARG A 87 0.02 5.21 -9.85
C ARG A 87 -0.75 5.43 -8.54
N ILE A 88 -2.05 5.72 -8.60
CA ILE A 88 -2.84 6.09 -7.41
C ILE A 88 -3.10 4.83 -6.58
N LEU A 89 -3.48 3.74 -7.24
CA LEU A 89 -3.67 2.44 -6.60
C LEU A 89 -2.35 1.92 -6.04
N ALA A 90 -1.22 2.14 -6.70
CA ALA A 90 0.10 1.79 -6.20
C ALA A 90 0.45 2.56 -4.91
N GLU A 91 0.15 3.85 -4.81
CA GLU A 91 0.35 4.63 -3.56
C GLU A 91 -0.48 4.05 -2.40
N ILE A 92 -1.73 3.64 -2.67
CA ILE A 92 -2.59 2.97 -1.69
C ILE A 92 -2.00 1.61 -1.29
N CYS A 93 -1.60 0.78 -2.27
CA CYS A 93 -1.00 -0.53 -2.01
C CYS A 93 0.27 -0.40 -1.17
N PHE A 94 1.15 0.55 -1.49
CA PHE A 94 2.33 0.85 -0.71
C PHE A 94 1.96 1.26 0.71
N LYS A 95 0.95 2.13 0.88
CA LYS A 95 0.50 2.53 2.20
C LYS A 95 -0.01 1.35 3.04
N ILE A 96 -0.69 0.40 2.41
CA ILE A 96 -1.13 -0.84 3.05
C ILE A 96 0.09 -1.70 3.45
N THR A 97 1.16 -1.75 2.65
CA THR A 97 2.36 -2.52 3.02
C THR A 97 3.01 -2.04 4.32
N GLU A 98 3.02 -0.73 4.55
CA GLU A 98 3.54 -0.15 5.80
C GLU A 98 2.72 -0.58 7.03
N CYS A 99 1.42 -0.86 6.86
CA CYS A 99 0.53 -1.22 7.97
C CYS A 99 0.83 -2.60 8.58
N TRP A 100 1.42 -3.51 7.82
CA TRP A 100 1.74 -4.88 8.26
C TRP A 100 3.25 -5.14 8.39
N ASP A 101 4.02 -4.07 8.60
CA ASP A 101 5.45 -4.15 8.86
C ASP A 101 5.75 -5.04 10.08
N GLU A 102 6.89 -5.73 10.05
CA GLU A 102 7.37 -6.54 11.17
C GLU A 102 7.67 -5.67 12.39
N ASN A 103 8.22 -4.47 12.17
CA ASN A 103 8.49 -3.51 13.21
C ASN A 103 7.23 -2.72 13.53
N ILE A 104 6.69 -2.91 14.74
CA ILE A 104 5.51 -2.21 15.24
C ILE A 104 5.71 -0.68 15.22
N ASN A 105 6.94 -0.20 15.48
CA ASN A 105 7.24 1.23 15.49
C ASN A 105 7.31 1.84 14.08
N ALA A 106 7.49 1.01 13.05
CA ALA A 106 7.44 1.45 11.66
C ALA A 106 6.01 1.56 11.12
N ARG A 107 5.03 0.94 11.79
CA ARG A 107 3.64 0.96 11.36
C ARG A 107 3.07 2.38 11.46
N PRO A 108 2.37 2.86 10.42
CA PRO A 108 1.83 4.21 10.43
C PRO A 108 0.69 4.35 11.44
N GLN A 109 0.62 5.52 12.07
CA GLN A 109 -0.54 5.91 12.86
C GLN A 109 -1.78 6.07 11.96
N ILE A 110 -2.96 5.85 12.54
CA ILE A 110 -4.24 5.98 11.83
C ILE A 110 -4.39 7.33 11.10
N MET A 111 -3.88 8.41 11.69
CA MET A 111 -3.92 9.75 11.09
C MET A 111 -3.05 9.86 9.82
N SER A 112 -1.91 9.16 9.78
CA SER A 112 -1.03 9.10 8.61
C SER A 112 -1.70 8.31 7.48
N VAL A 113 -2.32 7.17 7.80
CA VAL A 113 -3.10 6.37 6.85
C VAL A 113 -4.25 7.19 6.27
N LYS A 114 -5.08 7.80 7.13
CA LYS A 114 -6.20 8.65 6.69
C LYS A 114 -5.74 9.76 5.74
N ARG A 115 -4.68 10.48 6.08
CA ARG A 115 -4.14 11.58 5.25
C ARG A 115 -3.68 11.08 3.89
N SER A 116 -2.98 9.95 3.85
CA SER A 116 -2.49 9.35 2.60
C SER A 116 -3.65 8.89 1.71
N LEU A 117 -4.66 8.22 2.28
CA LEU A 117 -5.84 7.79 1.53
C LEU A 117 -6.66 8.98 1.01
N SER A 118 -6.90 10.00 1.84
CA SER A 118 -7.60 11.22 1.40
C SER A 118 -6.86 11.91 0.25
N LYS A 119 -5.53 11.97 0.31
CA LYS A 119 -4.72 12.53 -0.78
C LYS A 119 -4.87 11.73 -2.08
N ALA A 120 -4.79 10.39 -2.01
CA ALA A 120 -4.94 9.52 -3.17
C ALA A 120 -6.34 9.65 -3.81
N VAL A 121 -7.39 9.72 -2.99
CA VAL A 121 -8.77 9.95 -3.47
C VAL A 121 -8.90 11.30 -4.17
N ASN A 122 -8.37 12.37 -3.57
CA ASN A 122 -8.40 13.69 -4.18
C ASN A 122 -7.65 13.72 -5.53
N GLU A 123 -6.48 13.08 -5.61
CA GLU A 123 -5.72 12.98 -6.87
C GLU A 123 -6.53 12.25 -7.95
N TRP A 124 -7.23 11.18 -7.57
CA TRP A 124 -8.08 10.42 -8.48
C TRP A 124 -9.24 11.26 -9.01
N GLU A 125 -9.89 12.03 -8.14
CA GLU A 125 -10.97 12.95 -8.53
C GLU A 125 -10.47 14.02 -9.53
N GLN A 126 -9.30 14.61 -9.28
CA GLN A 126 -8.71 15.59 -10.20
C GLN A 126 -8.39 14.98 -11.56
N ARG A 127 -7.81 13.77 -11.58
CA ARG A 127 -7.50 13.06 -12.83
C ARG A 127 -8.76 12.77 -13.64
N LYS A 128 -9.86 12.38 -12.99
CA LYS A 128 -11.14 12.13 -13.63
C LYS A 128 -11.71 13.38 -14.31
N LEU A 129 -11.58 14.54 -13.68
CA LEU A 129 -12.03 15.82 -14.25
C LEU A 129 -11.22 16.23 -15.48
N LEU A 130 -9.89 16.05 -15.44
CA LEU A 130 -9.00 16.33 -16.57
C LEU A 130 -9.37 15.47 -17.80
N THR A 131 -9.53 14.15 -17.60
CA THR A 131 -9.92 13.25 -18.69
C THR A 131 -11.29 13.55 -19.29
N SER A 132 -12.19 14.17 -18.52
CA SER A 132 -13.52 14.57 -19.01
C SER A 132 -13.46 15.84 -19.87
N ASN A 133 -12.51 16.74 -19.59
CA ASN A 133 -12.31 17.97 -20.35
C ASN A 133 -11.55 17.75 -21.67
N ASP A 134 -10.59 16.82 -21.71
CA ASP A 134 -9.83 16.49 -22.94
C ASP A 134 -10.69 15.83 -24.02
N ALA A 135 -11.74 15.10 -23.62
CA ALA A 135 -12.75 14.56 -24.53
C ALA A 135 -13.57 15.67 -25.23
N TYR A 136 -13.66 16.86 -24.62
CA TYR A 136 -14.34 18.02 -25.22
C TYR A 136 -13.41 18.82 -26.15
N ALA A 137 -12.10 18.87 -25.85
CA ALA A 137 -11.11 19.61 -26.65
C ALA A 137 -10.67 18.90 -27.94
N SER A 138 -10.89 17.59 -28.05
CA SER A 138 -10.53 16.81 -29.25
C SER A 138 -11.56 16.92 -30.39
N GLY A 139 -12.63 17.69 -30.21
CA GLY A 139 -13.74 17.85 -31.16
C GLY A 139 -13.68 19.06 -32.09
N THR A 140 -12.64 19.90 -32.04
CA THR A 140 -12.57 21.13 -32.88
C THR A 140 -11.30 21.21 -33.71
N THR A 141 -11.11 20.28 -34.65
CA THR A 141 -10.25 20.52 -35.82
C THR A 141 -10.95 20.04 -37.09
N ASN A 142 -11.86 20.88 -37.60
CA ASN A 142 -12.06 21.20 -39.01
C ASN A 142 -13.36 22.02 -39.17
N ILE A 143 -13.26 23.17 -39.84
CA ILE A 143 -14.09 23.59 -40.99
C ILE A 143 -13.47 24.92 -41.49
N SER A 144 -12.92 24.82 -42.71
CA SER A 144 -12.73 25.83 -43.77
C SER A 144 -11.94 27.12 -43.51
#